data_AF-A0A941FR58-F1
#
_entry.id   AF-A0A941FR58-F1
#
_cell.length_a   1.000
_cell.length_b   1.000
_cell.length_c   1.000
_cell.angle_alpha   90.00
_cell.angle_beta   90.00
_cell.angle_gamma   90.00
#
_symmetry.space_group_name_H-M   'P 1'
#
loop_
_entity.id
_entity.type
_entity.pdbx_description
1 polymer ?
#
loop_
_entity_poly.entity_id
_entity_poly.type
_entity_poly.pdbx_seq_one_letter_code
_entity_poly.pdbx_strand_id
1 'polypeptide(L)'
;MDERSEIAGCVHGVPQLEFGTRVDVLDGCPKAEGMMMMIRSMSPDVLIVDEIGREADTQAVLEAVNAGIKLMITTHGHTLDEIKKRPIIAEILKQNIFERFIELKRKIR
;
A
#
# COMPACT_ATOMS: atom_id res chain seq x y z
N MET A 1 1.38 -5.11 7.24
CA MET A 1 1.30 -6.29 6.37
C MET A 1 2.61 -6.38 5.61
N ASP A 2 3.15 -7.59 5.48
CA ASP A 2 4.43 -7.88 4.85
C ASP A 2 4.26 -9.06 3.90
N GLU A 3 4.09 -8.80 2.59
CA GLU A 3 3.79 -9.83 1.57
C GLU A 3 4.97 -10.80 1.37
N ARG A 4 6.21 -10.32 1.58
CA ARG A 4 7.44 -11.01 1.20
C ARG A 4 8.32 -11.37 2.40
N SER A 5 7.83 -11.14 3.61
CA SER A 5 8.54 -11.33 4.87
C SER A 5 9.86 -10.54 4.92
N GLU A 6 9.90 -9.35 4.32
CA GLU A 6 11.11 -8.52 4.21
C GLU A 6 11.29 -7.57 5.41
N ILE A 7 10.20 -7.27 6.15
CA ILE A 7 10.18 -6.37 7.29
C ILE A 7 10.26 -7.16 8.60
N ALA A 8 9.36 -8.11 8.83
CA ALA A 8 9.31 -8.86 10.08
C ALA A 8 10.11 -10.17 10.04
N GLY A 9 10.30 -10.70 8.83
CA GLY A 9 11.09 -11.91 8.59
C GLY A 9 10.58 -13.12 9.37
N CYS A 10 9.27 -13.29 9.51
CA CYS A 10 8.71 -14.28 10.44
C CYS A 10 9.13 -15.72 10.10
N VAL A 11 9.49 -16.50 11.11
CA VAL A 11 9.75 -17.94 11.00
C VAL A 11 8.72 -18.67 11.84
N HIS A 12 7.94 -19.55 11.22
CA HIS A 12 6.82 -20.25 11.86
C HIS A 12 5.83 -19.30 12.58
N GLY A 13 5.59 -18.12 11.98
CA GLY A 13 4.69 -17.11 12.53
C GLY A 13 5.30 -16.24 13.64
N VAL A 14 6.59 -16.39 13.95
CA VAL A 14 7.27 -15.59 14.96
C VAL A 14 8.20 -14.56 14.27
N PRO A 15 7.99 -13.25 14.46
CA PRO A 15 8.91 -12.22 13.98
C PRO A 15 10.34 -12.47 14.49
N GLN A 16 11.33 -12.30 13.61
CA GLN A 16 12.74 -12.50 13.98
C GLN A 16 13.44 -11.21 14.42
N LEU A 17 12.78 -10.08 14.17
CA LEU A 17 13.22 -8.75 14.60
C LEU A 17 12.36 -8.26 15.77
N GLU A 18 12.95 -7.39 16.59
CA GLU A 18 12.26 -6.78 17.73
C GLU A 18 11.43 -5.57 17.27
N PHE A 19 10.15 -5.57 17.63
CA PHE A 19 9.21 -4.49 17.35
C PHE A 19 8.71 -3.87 18.66
N GLY A 20 8.13 -2.67 18.56
CA GLY A 20 7.45 -2.05 19.70
C GLY A 20 6.18 -2.79 20.12
N THR A 21 5.66 -2.48 21.31
CA THR A 21 4.51 -3.16 21.93
C THR A 21 3.15 -2.91 21.27
N ARG A 22 3.10 -2.15 20.17
CA ARG A 22 1.87 -1.75 19.47
C ARG A 22 1.97 -2.05 17.98
N VAL A 23 2.51 -3.22 17.65
CA VAL A 23 2.72 -3.67 16.29
C VAL A 23 2.14 -5.07 16.15
N ASP A 24 1.14 -5.18 15.29
CA ASP A 24 0.67 -6.47 14.78
C ASP A 24 1.29 -6.72 13.41
N VAL A 25 1.75 -7.94 13.17
CA VAL A 25 2.36 -8.34 11.90
C VAL A 25 1.47 -9.34 11.21
N LEU A 26 1.07 -9.00 9.98
CA LEU A 26 0.46 -9.92 9.03
C LEU A 26 1.52 -10.27 7.97
N ASP A 27 2.20 -11.40 8.16
CA ASP A 27 3.34 -11.85 7.36
C ASP A 27 2.92 -12.84 6.26
N GLY A 28 3.57 -12.78 5.11
CA GLY A 28 3.32 -13.63 3.94
C GLY A 28 1.94 -13.45 3.30
N CYS A 29 1.24 -12.36 3.62
CA CYS A 29 -0.13 -12.12 3.13
C CYS A 29 -0.12 -11.32 1.83
N PRO A 30 -0.87 -11.75 0.79
CA PRO A 30 -1.02 -10.97 -0.43
C PRO A 30 -1.52 -9.55 -0.16
N LYS A 31 -0.97 -8.58 -0.88
CA LYS A 31 -1.21 -7.14 -0.64
C LYS A 31 -2.70 -6.76 -0.58
N ALA A 32 -3.46 -7.15 -1.60
CA ALA A 32 -4.90 -6.88 -1.68
C ALA A 32 -5.70 -7.53 -0.53
N GLU A 33 -5.40 -8.79 -0.20
CA GLU A 33 -6.07 -9.51 0.90
C GLU A 33 -5.75 -8.87 2.25
N GLY A 34 -4.48 -8.55 2.48
CA GLY A 34 -4.03 -7.90 3.70
C GLY A 34 -4.64 -6.52 3.90
N MET A 35 -4.75 -5.71 2.85
CA MET A 35 -5.48 -4.43 2.91
C MET A 35 -6.95 -4.65 3.31
N MET A 36 -7.65 -5.57 2.65
CA MET A 36 -9.06 -5.85 2.95
C MET A 36 -9.26 -6.34 4.39
N MET A 37 -8.36 -7.21 4.89
CA MET A 37 -8.39 -7.65 6.28
C MET A 37 -8.20 -6.48 7.24
N MET A 38 -7.22 -5.62 7.01
CA MET A 38 -6.97 -4.45 7.86
C MET A 38 -8.15 -3.48 7.85
N ILE A 39 -8.71 -3.16 6.68
CA ILE A 39 -9.87 -2.25 6.55
C ILE A 39 -11.04 -2.77 7.41
N ARG A 40 -11.36 -4.06 7.32
CA ARG A 40 -12.51 -4.64 8.01
C ARG A 40 -12.30 -4.91 9.49
N SER A 41 -11.09 -5.31 9.89
CA SER A 41 -10.82 -5.77 11.26
C SER A 41 -10.25 -4.68 12.16
N MET A 42 -9.48 -3.74 11.59
CA MET A 42 -8.76 -2.72 12.36
C MET A 42 -9.37 -1.33 12.19
N SER A 43 -10.18 -1.09 11.14
CA SER A 43 -10.75 0.23 10.82
C SER A 43 -9.71 1.36 10.95
N PRO A 44 -8.57 1.27 10.23
CA PRO A 44 -7.45 2.15 10.47
C PRO A 44 -7.76 3.60 10.05
N ASP A 45 -7.23 4.59 10.76
CA ASP A 45 -7.35 6.00 10.37
C ASP A 45 -6.56 6.31 9.07
N VAL A 46 -5.44 5.61 8.88
CA VAL A 46 -4.51 5.79 7.76
C VAL A 46 -4.03 4.43 7.26
N LEU A 47 -4.04 4.25 5.95
CA LEU A 47 -3.46 3.09 5.27
C LEU A 47 -2.31 3.54 4.36
N ILE A 48 -1.10 3.05 4.64
CA ILE A 48 0.09 3.31 3.84
C ILE A 48 0.44 2.03 3.10
N VAL A 49 0.52 2.12 1.76
CA VAL A 49 0.73 0.96 0.90
C VAL A 49 1.93 1.21 0.01
N ASP A 50 2.89 0.32 0.06
CA ASP A 50 3.99 0.33 -0.89
C ASP A 50 3.47 -0.13 -2.27
N GLU A 51 4.03 0.42 -3.34
CA GLU A 51 4.00 -0.10 -4.70
C GLU A 51 2.70 -0.81 -5.13
N ILE A 52 1.73 -0.01 -5.57
CA ILE A 52 0.52 -0.51 -6.23
C ILE A 52 0.88 -0.97 -7.64
N GLY A 53 0.55 -2.22 -7.97
CA GLY A 53 0.96 -2.84 -9.24
C GLY A 53 -0.07 -3.76 -9.89
N ARG A 54 -1.09 -4.23 -9.17
CA ARG A 54 -2.11 -5.16 -9.68
C ARG A 54 -3.50 -4.54 -9.60
N GLU A 55 -4.41 -5.02 -10.45
CA GLU A 55 -5.82 -4.60 -10.44
C GLU A 55 -6.50 -4.92 -9.09
N ALA A 56 -6.14 -6.03 -8.45
CA ALA A 56 -6.64 -6.37 -7.12
C ALA A 56 -6.24 -5.34 -6.05
N ASP A 57 -5.03 -4.78 -6.17
CA ASP A 57 -4.57 -3.72 -5.25
C ASP A 57 -5.42 -2.45 -5.44
N THR A 58 -5.73 -2.09 -6.70
CA THR A 58 -6.63 -0.98 -7.03
C THR A 58 -7.99 -1.13 -6.36
N GLN A 59 -8.61 -2.30 -6.45
CA GLN A 59 -9.93 -2.52 -5.83
C GLN A 59 -9.88 -2.36 -4.31
N ALA A 60 -8.84 -2.90 -3.65
CA ALA A 60 -8.67 -2.74 -2.20
C ALA A 60 -8.39 -1.28 -1.79
N VAL A 61 -7.66 -0.52 -2.60
CA VAL A 61 -7.45 0.92 -2.40
C VAL A 61 -8.78 1.68 -2.49
N LEU A 62 -9.62 1.37 -3.48
CA LEU A 62 -10.93 2.00 -3.62
C LEU A 62 -11.86 1.69 -2.44
N GLU A 63 -11.82 0.47 -1.91
CA GLU A 63 -12.56 0.12 -0.70
C GLU A 63 -12.10 0.98 0.49
N ALA A 64 -10.80 1.17 0.67
CA ALA A 64 -10.27 2.02 1.74
C ALA A 64 -10.77 3.46 1.63
N VAL A 65 -10.81 4.03 0.41
CA VAL A 65 -11.38 5.36 0.17
C VAL A 65 -12.85 5.41 0.58
N ASN A 66 -13.65 4.43 0.15
CA ASN A 66 -15.08 4.39 0.45
C ASN A 66 -15.36 4.24 1.96
N ALA A 67 -14.46 3.58 2.68
CA ALA A 67 -14.49 3.46 4.13
C ALA A 67 -14.04 4.75 4.86
N GLY A 68 -13.63 5.80 4.14
CA GLY A 68 -13.17 7.06 4.73
C GLY A 68 -11.74 7.02 5.27
N ILE A 69 -10.96 6.00 4.87
CA ILE A 69 -9.58 5.81 5.34
C ILE A 69 -8.64 6.70 4.52
N LYS A 70 -7.73 7.41 5.20
CA LYS A 70 -6.72 8.24 4.52
C LYS A 70 -5.63 7.36 3.92
N LEU A 71 -5.21 7.67 2.70
CA LEU A 71 -4.29 6.83 1.95
C LEU A 71 -2.97 7.53 1.64
N MET A 72 -1.89 6.76 1.70
CA MET A 72 -0.61 7.10 1.10
C MET A 72 -0.09 5.89 0.34
N ILE A 73 0.07 6.01 -0.98
CA ILE A 73 0.53 4.90 -1.81
C ILE A 73 1.80 5.29 -2.57
N THR A 74 2.61 4.30 -2.93
CA THR A 74 3.71 4.49 -3.87
C THR A 74 3.49 3.68 -5.16
N THR A 75 4.15 4.08 -6.23
CA THR A 75 4.22 3.32 -7.48
C THR A 75 5.50 3.68 -8.21
N HIS A 76 6.10 2.73 -8.92
CA HIS A 76 7.32 2.96 -9.68
C HIS A 76 7.03 3.65 -11.01
N GLY A 77 7.65 4.79 -11.30
CA GLY A 77 7.64 5.41 -12.62
C GLY A 77 8.65 6.54 -12.73
N HIS A 78 8.86 7.04 -13.95
CA HIS A 78 9.84 8.10 -14.17
C HIS A 78 9.24 9.50 -14.01
N THR A 79 7.96 9.68 -14.34
CA THR A 79 7.23 10.94 -14.23
C THR A 79 5.76 10.70 -13.91
N LEU A 80 5.07 11.70 -13.33
CA LEU A 80 3.64 11.64 -13.10
C LEU A 80 2.83 11.43 -14.41
N ASP A 81 3.25 12.04 -15.51
CA ASP A 81 2.56 11.93 -16.81
C ASP A 81 2.66 10.54 -17.42
N GLU A 82 3.76 9.82 -17.18
CA GLU A 82 3.89 8.43 -17.55
C GLU A 82 2.97 7.54 -16.71
N ILE A 83 2.97 7.75 -15.39
CA ILE A 83 2.14 6.98 -14.44
C ILE A 83 0.65 7.13 -14.76
N LYS A 84 0.20 8.36 -15.10
CA LYS A 84 -1.18 8.64 -15.53
C LYS A 84 -1.65 7.83 -16.75
N LYS A 85 -0.73 7.34 -17.58
CA LYS A 85 -1.05 6.53 -18.77
C LYS A 85 -1.16 5.04 -18.46
N ARG A 86 -0.71 4.59 -17.29
CA ARG A 86 -0.75 3.17 -16.90
C ARG A 86 -2.18 2.81 -16.51
N PRO A 87 -2.82 1.81 -17.15
CA PRO A 87 -4.25 1.51 -16.95
C PRO A 87 -4.66 1.39 -15.48
N ILE A 88 -3.89 0.62 -14.70
CA ILE A 88 -4.17 0.33 -13.28
C ILE A 88 -4.15 1.61 -12.44
N ILE A 89 -3.15 2.48 -12.63
CA ILE A 89 -3.03 3.72 -11.85
C ILE A 89 -3.99 4.79 -12.37
N ALA A 90 -4.19 4.86 -13.69
CA ALA A 90 -5.12 5.79 -14.32
C ALA A 90 -6.56 5.62 -13.79
N GLU A 91 -6.98 4.38 -13.51
CA GLU A 91 -8.27 4.10 -12.89
C GLU A 91 -8.40 4.72 -11.50
N ILE A 92 -7.40 4.52 -10.63
CA ILE A 92 -7.40 5.11 -9.29
C ILE A 92 -7.39 6.65 -9.37
N LEU A 93 -6.57 7.22 -10.27
CA LEU A 93 -6.45 8.66 -10.42
C LEU A 93 -7.74 9.33 -10.90
N LYS A 94 -8.53 8.66 -11.75
CA LYS A 94 -9.83 9.17 -12.22
C LYS A 94 -10.84 9.37 -11.11
N GLN A 95 -10.70 8.65 -9.99
CA GLN A 95 -11.57 8.80 -8.84
C GLN A 95 -11.29 10.09 -8.04
N ASN A 96 -10.26 10.87 -8.42
CA ASN A 96 -9.85 12.11 -7.75
C ASN A 96 -9.61 11.95 -6.24
N ILE A 97 -9.16 10.76 -5.82
CA ILE A 97 -8.96 10.41 -4.40
C ILE A 97 -7.65 10.97 -3.84
N PHE A 98 -6.70 11.33 -4.70
CA PHE A 98 -5.39 11.83 -4.29
C PHE A 98 -5.33 13.36 -4.41
N GLU A 99 -5.11 14.01 -3.28
CA GLU A 99 -4.95 15.46 -3.20
C GLU A 99 -3.51 15.92 -3.50
N ARG A 100 -2.53 15.03 -3.32
CA ARG A 100 -1.10 15.37 -3.42
C ARG A 100 -0.33 14.30 -4.16
N PHE A 101 0.64 14.74 -4.96
CA PHE A 101 1.59 13.89 -5.67
C PHE A 101 3.01 14.31 -5.31
N ILE A 102 3.86 13.34 -5.00
CA ILE A 102 5.27 13.57 -4.68
C ILE A 102 6.10 12.75 -5.66
N GLU A 103 6.81 13.43 -6.55
CA GLU A 103 7.75 12.78 -7.48
C GLU A 103 9.15 12.75 -6.86
N LEU A 104 9.64 11.53 -6.58
CA LEU A 104 11.00 11.34 -6.07
C LEU A 104 11.96 11.07 -7.23
N LYS A 105 13.06 11.82 -7.28
CA LYS A 105 14.13 11.63 -8.25
C LYS A 105 15.44 11.33 -7.53
N ARG A 106 16.15 10.30 -7.99
CA ARG A 106 17.50 10.01 -7.49
C ARG A 106 18.44 11.11 -7.99
N LYS A 107 19.00 11.89 -7.06
CA LYS A 107 20.14 12.74 -7.39
C LYS A 107 21.33 11.82 -7.64
N ILE A 108 21.79 11.74 -8.89
CA ILE A 108 23.11 11.17 -9.18
C ILE A 108 24.10 12.16 -8.58
N ARG A 109 24.83 11.71 -7.56
CA ARG A 109 25.94 12.46 -6.95
C ARG A 109 27.19 12.26 -7.79
#